data_AF-A0A933FUB2-F1
#
_entry.id   AF-A0A933FUB2-F1
#
_cell.length_a   1.000
_cell.length_b   1.000
_cell.length_c   1.000
_cell.angle_alpha   90.00
_cell.angle_beta   90.00
_cell.angle_gamma   90.00
#
_symmetry.space_group_name_H-M   'P 1'
#
loop_
_entity.id
_entity.type
_entity.pdbx_description
1 polymer ?
#
loop_
_entity_poly.entity_id
_entity_poly.type
_entity_poly.pdbx_seq_one_letter_code
_entity_poly.pdbx_strand_id
1 'polypeptide(L)'
;MRLSVLFVGMWLVLLTIVSPAGEKEDLKWRTFNQGVNEAKKKQKKVLIDVYTDWCGWCKRMDVQTYADKSVASYLNEKYVVIKLNAESNKKLSYKGNEYTEAELSAA
;
A
#
# COMPACT_ATOMS: atom_id res chain seq x y z
N MET A 1 -29.58 11.47 -45.19
CA MET A 1 -28.56 12.15 -44.35
C MET A 1 -29.01 12.53 -42.94
N ARG A 2 -30.29 12.28 -42.54
CA ARG A 2 -30.79 12.67 -41.19
C ARG A 2 -31.09 11.51 -40.23
N LEU A 3 -31.06 10.26 -40.70
CA LEU A 3 -31.24 9.07 -39.85
C LEU A 3 -29.91 8.47 -39.35
N SER A 4 -28.80 8.71 -40.07
CA SER A 4 -27.46 8.22 -39.74
C SER A 4 -26.82 8.96 -38.56
N VAL A 5 -27.25 10.20 -38.28
CA VAL A 5 -26.73 11.04 -37.19
C VAL A 5 -27.31 10.62 -35.83
N LEU A 6 -28.53 10.08 -35.81
CA LEU A 6 -29.19 9.59 -34.60
C LEU A 6 -28.54 8.28 -34.09
N PHE A 7 -28.09 7.41 -34.99
CA PHE A 7 -27.38 6.18 -34.61
C PHE A 7 -25.95 6.42 -34.11
N VAL A 8 -25.25 7.42 -34.67
CA VAL A 8 -23.90 7.79 -34.21
C VAL A 8 -23.95 8.54 -32.87
N GLY A 9 -24.95 9.40 -32.67
CA GLY A 9 -25.15 10.13 -31.41
C GLY A 9 -25.54 9.21 -30.23
N MET A 10 -26.37 8.20 -30.48
CA MET A 10 -26.82 7.25 -29.44
C MET A 10 -25.75 6.23 -29.04
N TRP A 11 -24.68 6.09 -29.81
CA TRP A 11 -23.53 5.26 -29.46
C TRP A 11 -22.44 6.05 -28.70
N LEU A 12 -22.35 7.36 -28.92
CA LEU A 12 -21.41 8.26 -28.24
C LEU A 12 -21.83 8.63 -26.80
N VAL A 13 -23.13 8.65 -26.51
CA VAL A 13 -23.66 8.95 -25.17
C VAL A 13 -23.57 7.75 -24.21
N LEU A 14 -23.42 6.53 -24.74
CA LEU A 14 -23.30 5.31 -23.93
C LEU A 14 -21.88 5.05 -23.37
N LEU A 15 -20.87 5.81 -23.78
CA LEU A 15 -19.48 5.58 -23.38
C LEU A 15 -19.02 6.34 -22.11
N THR A 16 -19.87 7.19 -21.52
CA THR A 16 -19.42 8.20 -20.54
C THR A 16 -19.76 7.91 -19.07
N ILE A 17 -20.34 6.75 -18.73
CA ILE A 17 -20.64 6.41 -17.32
C ILE A 17 -20.04 5.06 -16.93
N VAL A 18 -18.75 4.86 -17.21
CA VAL A 18 -17.98 3.84 -16.49
C VAL A 18 -17.32 4.54 -15.30
N SER A 19 -18.08 4.67 -14.20
CA SER A 19 -17.48 4.99 -12.90
C SER A 19 -16.57 3.83 -12.54
N PRO A 20 -15.26 4.03 -12.27
CA PRO A 20 -14.44 2.98 -11.71
C PRO A 20 -15.04 2.65 -10.34
N ALA A 21 -15.73 1.51 -10.24
CA ALA A 21 -16.15 0.97 -8.96
C ALA A 21 -14.88 0.78 -8.13
N GLY A 22 -14.76 1.54 -7.04
CA GLY A 22 -13.53 1.65 -6.26
C GLY A 22 -12.90 0.29 -6.00
N GLU A 23 -11.80 0.03 -6.70
CA GLU A 23 -11.03 -1.19 -6.60
C GLU A 23 -10.62 -1.39 -5.14
N LYS A 24 -10.56 -2.63 -4.66
CA LYS A 24 -10.01 -2.90 -3.33
C LYS A 24 -8.53 -2.56 -3.40
N GLU A 25 -8.16 -1.38 -2.91
CA GLU A 25 -6.76 -0.98 -2.88
C GLU A 25 -6.11 -1.55 -1.63
N ASP A 26 -5.47 -2.71 -1.77
CA ASP A 26 -4.68 -3.28 -0.68
C ASP A 26 -3.45 -2.42 -0.39
N LEU A 27 -3.00 -2.46 0.87
CA LEU A 27 -1.76 -1.78 1.25
C LEU A 27 -0.57 -2.37 0.53
N LYS A 28 0.25 -1.47 -0.02
CA LYS A 28 1.41 -1.87 -0.81
C LYS A 28 2.62 -2.01 0.11
N TRP A 29 2.68 -3.10 0.87
CA TRP A 29 3.77 -3.43 1.79
C TRP A 29 5.13 -3.58 1.10
N ARG A 30 6.18 -3.09 1.75
CA ARG A 30 7.58 -3.18 1.31
C ARG A 30 8.45 -3.84 2.36
N THR A 31 9.57 -4.40 1.93
CA THR A 31 10.66 -4.71 2.86
C THR A 31 11.31 -3.42 3.35
N PHE A 32 12.05 -3.48 4.47
CA PHE A 32 12.69 -2.30 5.05
C PHE A 32 13.55 -1.52 4.04
N ASN A 33 14.49 -2.19 3.37
CA ASN A 33 15.37 -1.53 2.41
C ASN A 33 14.62 -0.95 1.21
N GLN A 34 13.62 -1.67 0.68
CA GLN A 34 12.80 -1.18 -0.43
C GLN A 34 12.02 0.07 -0.02
N GLY A 35 11.35 0.04 1.14
CA GLY A 35 10.51 1.12 1.61
C GLY A 35 11.32 2.38 1.94
N VAL A 36 12.45 2.26 2.63
CA VAL A 36 13.33 3.42 2.91
C VAL A 36 13.87 4.04 1.62
N ASN A 37 14.27 3.22 0.65
CA ASN A 37 14.74 3.72 -0.64
C ASN A 37 13.63 4.40 -1.44
N GLU A 38 12.43 3.81 -1.47
CA GLU A 38 11.25 4.39 -2.12
C GLU A 38 10.85 5.72 -1.45
N ALA A 39 10.82 5.77 -0.12
CA ALA A 39 10.47 6.96 0.64
C ALA A 39 11.44 8.11 0.40
N LYS A 40 12.75 7.83 0.34
CA LYS A 40 13.76 8.83 -0.04
C LYS A 40 13.54 9.37 -1.45
N LYS A 41 13.27 8.50 -2.43
CA LYS A 41 13.03 8.90 -3.83
C LYS A 41 11.75 9.72 -3.98
N LYS A 42 10.67 9.33 -3.28
CA LYS A 42 9.36 9.98 -3.36
C LYS A 42 9.18 11.12 -2.36
N GLN A 43 10.17 11.38 -1.50
CA GLN A 43 10.09 12.32 -0.37
C GLN A 43 8.84 12.11 0.51
N LYS A 44 8.45 10.84 0.71
CA LYS A 44 7.28 10.46 1.53
C LYS A 44 7.71 10.02 2.93
N LYS A 45 6.81 10.18 3.90
CA LYS A 45 6.99 9.60 5.24
C LYS A 45 6.87 8.07 5.17
N VAL A 46 7.52 7.40 6.11
CA VAL A 46 7.45 5.94 6.26
C VAL A 46 6.55 5.59 7.43
N LEU A 47 5.65 4.63 7.25
CA LEU A 47 4.95 3.93 8.32
C LEU A 47 5.54 2.52 8.41
N ILE A 48 6.07 2.15 9.58
CA ILE A 48 6.59 0.81 9.83
C ILE A 48 5.63 0.08 10.75
N ASP A 49 5.06 -1.01 10.26
CA ASP A 49 4.26 -1.95 11.03
C ASP A 49 5.18 -3.06 11.56
N VAL A 50 5.46 -3.01 12.87
CA VAL A 50 6.29 -3.99 13.56
C VAL A 50 5.38 -5.07 14.14
N TYR A 51 5.60 -6.31 13.72
CA TYR A 51 4.74 -7.45 14.09
C TYR A 51 5.54 -8.71 14.41
N THR A 52 4.83 -9.74 14.88
CA THR A 52 5.33 -11.13 14.94
C THR A 52 4.25 -12.08 14.41
N ASP A 53 4.64 -13.27 13.95
CA ASP A 53 3.70 -14.21 13.31
C ASP A 53 2.62 -14.75 14.26
N TRP A 54 2.88 -14.73 15.57
CA TRP A 54 1.95 -15.14 16.62
C TRP A 54 1.16 -13.97 17.23
N CYS A 55 1.44 -12.72 16.85
CA CYS A 55 0.75 -11.54 17.38
C CYS A 55 -0.72 -11.48 16.93
N GLY A 56 -1.64 -11.84 17.82
CA GLY A 56 -3.08 -11.81 17.54
C GLY A 56 -3.62 -10.41 17.25
N TRP A 57 -3.11 -9.38 17.92
CA TRP A 57 -3.52 -7.99 17.71
C TRP A 57 -3.06 -7.44 16.36
N CYS A 58 -1.86 -7.81 15.92
CA CYS A 58 -1.32 -7.45 14.61
C CYS A 58 -2.21 -8.03 13.49
N LYS A 59 -2.62 -9.30 13.62
CA LYS A 59 -3.58 -9.92 12.70
C LYS A 59 -4.95 -9.24 12.72
N ARG A 60 -5.43 -8.80 13.89
CA ARG A 60 -6.68 -8.01 13.96
C ARG A 60 -6.54 -6.67 13.25
N MET A 61 -5.41 -5.97 13.42
CA MET A 61 -5.13 -4.71 12.74
C MET A 61 -5.08 -4.91 11.22
N ASP A 62 -4.45 -5.99 10.73
CA ASP A 62 -4.43 -6.35 9.32
C ASP A 62 -5.84 -6.46 8.71
N VAL A 63 -6.77 -7.15 9.39
CA VAL A 63 -8.10 -7.42 8.85
C VAL A 63 -9.15 -6.35 9.14
N GLN A 64 -8.95 -5.52 10.17
CA GLN A 64 -9.93 -4.50 10.58
C GLN A 64 -9.52 -3.09 10.19
N THR A 65 -8.23 -2.76 10.26
CA THR A 65 -7.73 -1.40 10.02
C THR A 65 -7.10 -1.31 8.65
N TYR A 66 -6.12 -2.16 8.35
CA TYR A 66 -5.38 -2.10 7.08
C TYR A 66 -6.18 -2.61 5.88
N ALA A 67 -7.19 -3.46 6.10
CA ALA A 67 -8.14 -3.88 5.07
C ALA A 67 -9.28 -2.86 4.84
N ASP A 68 -9.43 -1.85 5.70
CA ASP A 68 -10.39 -0.77 5.46
C ASP A 68 -9.91 0.09 4.28
N LYS A 69 -10.78 0.27 3.28
CA LYS A 69 -10.41 0.98 2.04
C LYS A 69 -10.00 2.43 2.30
N SER A 70 -10.65 3.12 3.23
CA SER A 70 -10.35 4.52 3.50
C SER A 70 -8.97 4.67 4.13
N VAL A 71 -8.63 3.75 5.03
CA VAL A 71 -7.29 3.66 5.64
C VAL A 71 -6.25 3.29 4.59
N ALA A 72 -6.49 2.25 3.79
CA ALA A 72 -5.54 1.76 2.81
C ALA A 72 -5.22 2.82 1.75
N SER A 73 -6.23 3.50 1.21
CA SER A 73 -6.03 4.59 0.26
C SER A 73 -5.31 5.78 0.89
N TYR A 74 -5.68 6.19 2.12
CA TYR A 74 -4.96 7.26 2.82
C TYR A 74 -3.47 6.92 3.02
N LEU A 75 -3.17 5.70 3.44
CA LEU A 75 -1.80 5.25 3.67
C LEU A 75 -1.00 5.13 2.37
N ASN A 76 -1.57 4.55 1.31
CA ASN A 76 -0.91 4.47 0.00
C ASN A 76 -0.64 5.86 -0.61
N GLU A 77 -1.54 6.82 -0.37
CA GLU A 77 -1.38 8.18 -0.85
C GLU A 77 -0.28 8.93 -0.05
N LYS A 78 -0.30 8.85 1.28
CA LYS A 78 0.53 9.72 2.13
C LYS A 78 1.85 9.08 2.59
N TYR A 79 1.94 7.75 2.61
CA TYR A 79 3.06 7.02 3.21
C TYR A 79 3.67 6.00 2.26
N VAL A 80 4.89 5.59 2.59
CA VAL A 80 5.44 4.29 2.17
C VAL A 80 5.30 3.35 3.36
N VAL A 81 4.56 2.25 3.19
CA VAL A 81 4.28 1.30 4.26
C VAL A 81 5.28 0.14 4.23
N ILE A 82 5.84 -0.20 5.38
CA ILE A 82 6.84 -1.26 5.57
C ILE A 82 6.31 -2.23 6.60
N LYS A 83 6.42 -3.53 6.33
CA LYS A 83 6.12 -4.57 7.30
C LYS A 83 7.44 -5.18 7.79
N LEU A 84 7.63 -5.22 9.11
CA LEU A 84 8.88 -5.63 9.74
C LEU A 84 8.59 -6.64 10.86
N ASN A 85 9.16 -7.85 10.74
CA ASN A 85 8.94 -8.91 11.72
C ASN A 85 10.02 -8.84 12.81
N ALA A 86 9.61 -8.51 14.03
CA ALA A 86 10.51 -8.32 15.18
C ALA A 86 11.24 -9.59 15.66
N GLU A 87 10.91 -10.75 15.12
CA GLU A 87 11.59 -12.03 15.42
C GLU A 87 12.33 -12.60 14.20
N SER A 88 12.33 -11.87 13.08
CA SER A 88 12.95 -12.37 11.85
C SER A 88 14.45 -12.10 11.81
N ASN A 89 15.20 -13.14 11.44
CA ASN A 89 16.63 -13.07 11.13
C ASN A 89 16.91 -12.53 9.71
N LYS A 90 15.90 -11.98 9.02
CA LYS A 90 16.09 -11.37 7.70
C LYS A 90 17.00 -10.16 7.82
N LYS A 91 18.05 -10.16 7.01
CA LYS A 91 19.04 -9.10 6.99
C LYS A 91 18.55 -7.88 6.21
N LEU A 92 18.90 -6.71 6.71
CA LEU A 92 18.63 -5.41 6.13
C LEU A 92 19.81 -4.48 6.36
N SER A 93 19.96 -3.45 5.53
CA SER A 93 20.99 -2.43 5.70
C SER A 93 20.41 -1.09 6.12
N TYR A 94 20.99 -0.46 7.14
CA TYR A 94 20.61 0.87 7.57
C TYR A 94 21.82 1.68 8.05
N LYS A 95 21.96 2.91 7.55
CA LYS A 95 23.06 3.85 7.90
C LYS A 95 24.48 3.25 7.78
N GLY A 96 24.71 2.37 6.82
CA GLY A 96 26.02 1.75 6.58
C GLY A 96 26.29 0.50 7.43
N ASN A 97 25.36 0.10 8.30
CA ASN A 97 25.44 -1.14 9.07
C ASN A 97 24.44 -2.17 8.52
N GLU A 98 24.71 -3.44 8.81
CA GLU A 98 23.80 -4.56 8.58
C GLU A 98 23.13 -4.95 9.90
N TYR A 99 21.82 -5.18 9.86
CA TYR A 99 21.01 -5.64 10.99
C TYR A 99 20.09 -6.76 10.52
N THR A 100 19.59 -7.55 11.45
CA THR A 100 18.37 -8.33 11.28
C THR A 100 17.12 -7.46 11.53
N GLU A 101 15.95 -7.88 11.03
CA GLU A 101 14.69 -7.23 11.38
C GLU A 101 14.47 -7.21 12.91
N ALA A 102 14.84 -8.30 13.60
CA ALA A 102 14.80 -8.37 15.06
C ALA A 102 15.69 -7.30 15.73
N GLU A 103 16.97 -7.22 15.36
CA GLU A 103 17.90 -6.22 15.93
C GLU A 103 17.46 -4.79 15.66
N LEU A 104 16.97 -4.49 14.45
CA LEU A 104 16.50 -3.15 14.12
C LEU A 104 15.24 -2.78 14.90
N SER A 105 14.33 -3.73 15.15
CA SER A 105 13.09 -3.48 15.89
C SER A 105 13.30 -3.20 17.38
N ALA A 106 14.45 -3.61 17.92
CA ALA A 106 14.81 -3.45 19.33
C ALA A 106 15.62 -2.17 19.63
N ALA A 107 16.01 -1.42 18.59
CA ALA A 107 16.84 -0.22 18.67
C ALA A 107 16.01 1.07 18.78
#